data_AF-A0A2I2M7C1-F1
#
_entry.id   AF-A0A2I2M7C1-F1
#
_cell.length_a   1.000
_cell.length_b   1.000
_cell.length_c   1.000
_cell.angle_alpha   90.00
_cell.angle_beta   90.00
_cell.angle_gamma   90.00
#
_symmetry.space_group_name_H-M   'P 1'
#
loop_
_entity.id
_entity.type
_entity.pdbx_description
1 polymer ?
#
loop_
_entity_poly.entity_id
_entity_poly.type
_entity_poly.pdbx_seq_one_letter_code
_entity_poly.pdbx_strand_id
1 'polypeptide(L)'
;MQEKSKENKQEKEIVIGDIVTLKTHPLLYDFKIKGDGKLVPPFMIVKEIYIEDKKKKTHSEELGEQIAERIKYTCVFFDDNKTEFKEAILYESMLEKYDKIHIAKLEGVKKGEMVLKDVKCKLLIEETRKYVIPEYSYGKNVFFRTKKFEIFKKSDPVKIQKNTDTVQYIANDSSPDFILCGIKKNENTSDFYQNGDKRKMVSEILYKVKWFNANQMKFSDIYLPRECFTDVQ
;
A
#
# COMPACT_ATOMS: atom_id res chain seq x y z
N MET A 1 -40.84 -9.78 13.87
CA MET A 1 -39.48 -9.29 14.19
C MET A 1 -38.50 -10.31 13.63
N GLN A 2 -37.85 -9.99 12.51
CA GLN A 2 -36.83 -10.86 11.91
C GLN A 2 -35.47 -10.49 12.51
N GLU A 3 -34.86 -11.44 13.22
CA GLU A 3 -33.48 -11.37 13.67
C GLU A 3 -32.56 -11.34 12.45
N LYS A 4 -31.91 -10.19 12.21
CA LYS A 4 -30.79 -10.11 11.28
C LYS A 4 -29.60 -10.80 11.94
N SER A 5 -29.28 -11.99 11.43
CA SER A 5 -28.03 -12.69 11.67
C SER A 5 -26.85 -11.77 11.36
N LYS A 6 -26.10 -11.38 12.39
CA LYS A 6 -24.78 -10.76 12.25
C LYS A 6 -23.84 -11.81 11.67
N GLU A 7 -23.57 -11.74 10.37
CA GLU A 7 -22.40 -12.41 9.81
C GLU A 7 -21.15 -11.81 10.46
N ASN A 8 -20.53 -12.56 11.35
CA ASN A 8 -19.18 -12.30 11.84
C ASN A 8 -18.22 -12.48 10.66
N LYS A 9 -18.04 -11.41 9.88
CA LYS A 9 -16.98 -11.32 8.90
C LYS A 9 -15.67 -11.21 9.69
N GLN A 10 -14.98 -12.34 9.86
CA GLN A 10 -13.69 -12.41 10.53
C GLN A 10 -12.72 -11.51 9.75
N GLU A 11 -12.51 -10.28 10.23
CA GLU A 11 -11.59 -9.35 9.60
C GLU A 11 -10.19 -9.96 9.64
N LYS A 12 -9.59 -10.10 8.46
CA LYS A 12 -8.26 -10.68 8.33
C LYS A 12 -7.24 -9.73 8.96
N GLU A 13 -6.54 -10.20 9.99
CA GLU A 13 -5.41 -9.53 10.64
C GLU A 13 -4.43 -8.94 9.61
N ILE A 14 -3.99 -7.70 9.84
CA ILE A 14 -2.97 -7.02 9.00
C ILE A 14 -1.59 -7.54 9.41
N VAL A 15 -0.83 -8.05 8.45
CA VAL A 15 0.53 -8.60 8.67
C VAL A 15 1.61 -7.84 7.90
N ILE A 16 2.88 -8.08 8.22
CA ILE A 16 4.01 -7.49 7.50
C ILE A 16 3.95 -7.88 6.02
N GLY A 17 4.15 -6.89 5.14
CA GLY A 17 4.05 -7.06 3.70
C GLY A 17 2.65 -6.83 3.12
N ASP A 18 1.61 -6.69 3.96
CA ASP A 18 0.28 -6.33 3.47
C ASP A 18 0.29 -4.93 2.87
N ILE A 19 -0.43 -4.78 1.75
CA ILE A 19 -0.69 -3.47 1.15
C ILE A 19 -1.92 -2.87 1.83
N VAL A 20 -1.74 -1.65 2.34
CA VAL A 20 -2.76 -0.88 3.05
C VAL A 20 -2.83 0.54 2.52
N THR A 21 -3.91 1.24 2.83
CA THR A 21 -4.04 2.68 2.62
C THR A 21 -4.82 3.31 3.77
N LEU A 22 -4.92 4.64 3.79
CA LEU A 22 -5.76 5.32 4.77
C LEU A 22 -7.23 5.05 4.46
N LYS A 23 -8.07 4.90 5.49
CA LYS A 23 -9.52 4.76 5.32
C LYS A 23 -10.17 5.92 4.58
N THR A 24 -9.51 7.07 4.47
CA THR A 24 -9.98 8.23 3.71
C THR A 24 -9.69 8.11 2.21
N HIS A 25 -9.04 7.05 1.76
CA HIS A 25 -8.71 6.86 0.35
C HIS A 25 -9.99 6.83 -0.50
N PRO A 26 -10.14 7.70 -1.53
CA PRO A 26 -11.37 7.82 -2.30
C PRO A 26 -11.82 6.53 -2.97
N LEU A 27 -10.86 5.71 -3.41
CA LEU A 27 -11.16 4.41 -4.01
C LEU A 27 -11.78 3.39 -3.03
N LEU A 28 -11.90 3.68 -1.74
CA LEU A 28 -12.67 2.84 -0.81
C LEU A 28 -14.19 3.10 -0.89
N TYR A 29 -14.60 4.21 -1.50
CA TYR A 29 -16.00 4.65 -1.51
C TYR A 29 -16.53 4.95 -2.91
N ASP A 30 -15.65 5.18 -3.88
CA ASP A 30 -15.99 5.52 -5.26
C ASP A 30 -15.01 4.83 -6.21
N PHE A 31 -15.43 4.65 -7.46
CA PHE A 31 -14.59 4.06 -8.50
C PHE A 31 -13.63 5.07 -9.14
N LYS A 32 -13.80 6.36 -8.83
CA LYS A 32 -13.01 7.46 -9.39
C LYS A 32 -12.52 8.38 -8.29
N ILE A 33 -11.33 8.92 -8.50
CA ILE A 33 -10.80 10.00 -7.69
C ILE A 33 -11.42 11.30 -8.20
N LYS A 34 -12.10 12.03 -7.32
CA LYS A 34 -12.62 13.38 -7.58
C LYS A 34 -11.69 14.39 -6.90
N GLY A 35 -11.21 15.38 -7.64
CA GLY A 35 -10.30 16.42 -7.12
C GLY A 35 -8.83 16.18 -7.45
N ASP A 36 -7.93 16.84 -6.72
CA ASP A 36 -6.48 16.76 -6.95
C ASP A 36 -5.92 15.41 -6.47
N GLY A 37 -5.41 14.61 -7.43
CA GLY A 37 -4.80 13.32 -7.16
C GLY A 37 -3.59 13.38 -6.24
N LYS A 38 -2.92 14.53 -6.10
CA LYS A 38 -1.79 14.73 -5.18
C LYS A 38 -2.19 14.70 -3.70
N LEU A 39 -3.47 14.93 -3.42
CA LEU A 39 -4.02 14.88 -2.06
C LEU A 39 -4.58 13.50 -1.69
N VAL A 40 -4.53 12.55 -2.63
CA VAL A 40 -4.97 11.18 -2.39
C VAL A 40 -3.91 10.42 -1.60
N PRO A 41 -4.28 9.77 -0.48
CA PRO A 41 -3.34 8.98 0.30
C PRO A 41 -2.61 7.92 -0.56
N PRO A 42 -1.32 7.66 -0.31
CA PRO A 42 -0.60 6.59 -0.99
C PRO A 42 -1.12 5.22 -0.55
N PHE A 43 -0.90 4.20 -1.38
CA PHE A 43 -0.83 2.82 -0.91
C PHE A 43 0.54 2.61 -0.29
N MET A 44 0.53 1.94 0.86
CA MET A 44 1.70 1.69 1.69
C MET A 44 1.82 0.19 1.94
N ILE A 45 3.02 -0.23 2.37
CA ILE A 45 3.28 -1.62 2.78
C ILE A 45 3.60 -1.61 4.26
N VAL A 46 2.99 -2.54 5.01
CA VAL A 46 3.30 -2.73 6.43
C VAL A 46 4.72 -3.27 6.58
N LYS A 47 5.59 -2.48 7.20
CA LYS A 47 7.00 -2.78 7.46
C LYS A 47 7.20 -3.39 8.85
N GLU A 48 6.52 -2.83 9.85
CA GLU A 48 6.63 -3.22 11.27
C GLU A 48 5.27 -3.11 11.96
N ILE A 49 5.04 -3.95 12.98
CA ILE A 49 3.83 -3.93 13.80
C ILE A 49 4.24 -3.78 15.26
N TYR A 50 3.60 -2.86 15.96
CA TYR A 50 3.77 -2.63 17.39
C TYR A 50 2.46 -2.86 18.12
N ILE A 51 2.48 -3.71 19.13
CA ILE A 51 1.35 -4.03 19.98
C ILE A 51 1.71 -3.57 21.39
N GLU A 52 0.96 -2.57 21.86
CA GLU A 52 1.19 -1.95 23.15
C GLU A 52 0.37 -2.66 24.24
N ASP A 53 0.83 -2.53 25.48
CA ASP A 53 0.25 -3.26 26.59
C ASP A 53 -1.15 -2.75 26.95
N LYS A 54 -1.82 -3.46 27.87
CA LYS A 54 -3.14 -3.06 28.34
C LYS A 54 -3.13 -1.76 29.17
N LYS A 55 -1.97 -1.35 29.69
CA LYS A 55 -1.79 -0.17 30.55
C LYS A 55 -1.62 1.12 29.75
N LYS A 56 -1.36 1.04 28.45
CA LYS A 56 -1.27 2.21 27.57
C LYS A 56 -2.54 3.07 27.68
N LYS A 57 -2.32 4.37 27.94
CA LYS A 57 -3.37 5.39 27.88
C LYS A 57 -3.87 5.51 26.45
N THR A 58 -5.14 5.17 26.25
CA THR A 58 -5.84 5.22 24.96
C THR A 58 -6.87 6.33 24.89
N HIS A 59 -7.27 6.89 26.04
CA HIS A 59 -8.31 7.90 26.15
C HIS A 59 -7.79 9.15 26.87
N SER A 60 -8.32 10.30 26.50
CA SER A 60 -8.11 11.56 27.21
C SER A 60 -8.76 11.49 28.60
N GLU A 61 -8.06 11.95 29.63
CA GLU A 61 -8.61 12.00 31.00
C GLU A 61 -9.67 13.08 31.15
N GLU A 62 -9.52 14.19 30.43
CA GLU A 62 -10.41 15.35 30.51
C GLU A 62 -11.71 15.13 29.73
N LEU A 63 -11.59 14.55 28.52
CA LEU A 63 -12.70 14.43 27.57
C LEU A 63 -13.30 13.01 27.53
N GLY A 64 -12.60 12.01 28.07
CA GLY A 64 -13.00 10.60 27.94
C GLY A 64 -12.88 10.04 26.51
N GLU A 65 -12.49 10.85 25.53
CA GLU A 65 -12.41 10.47 24.12
C GLU A 65 -11.16 9.66 23.78
N GLN A 66 -11.26 8.77 22.80
CA GLN A 66 -10.15 7.95 22.35
C GLN A 66 -9.12 8.79 21.57
N ILE A 67 -7.86 8.76 22.01
CA ILE A 67 -6.73 9.50 21.42
C ILE A 67 -5.63 8.58 20.87
N ALA A 68 -5.68 7.28 21.18
CA ALA A 68 -4.71 6.30 20.72
C ALA A 68 -5.29 4.89 20.68
N GLU A 69 -4.62 4.02 19.93
CA GLU A 69 -4.88 2.58 19.92
C GLU A 69 -3.67 1.80 20.42
N ARG A 70 -3.90 0.52 20.72
CA ARG A 70 -2.85 -0.39 21.17
C ARG A 70 -2.00 -0.91 20.02
N ILE A 71 -2.57 -1.04 18.83
CA ILE A 71 -1.86 -1.56 17.67
C ILE A 71 -1.47 -0.39 16.76
N LYS A 72 -0.17 -0.32 16.42
CA LYS A 72 0.41 0.64 15.49
C LYS A 72 1.15 -0.12 14.40
N TYR A 73 1.13 0.44 13.20
CA TYR A 73 1.85 -0.06 12.04
C TYR A 73 2.82 0.99 11.56
N THR A 74 4.07 0.61 11.35
CA THR A 74 5.00 1.40 10.54
C THR A 74 4.80 0.96 9.11
N CYS A 75 4.29 1.86 8.28
CA CYS A 75 4.03 1.61 6.87
C CYS A 75 5.04 2.38 6.02
N VAL A 76 5.53 1.76 4.95
CA VAL A 76 6.46 2.38 3.99
C VAL A 76 5.77 2.63 2.65
N PHE A 77 6.06 3.77 2.02
CA PHE A 77 5.64 4.08 0.66
C PHE A 77 6.74 4.83 -0.08
N PHE A 78 6.63 4.89 -1.40
CA PHE A 78 7.53 5.68 -2.23
C PHE A 78 6.89 7.03 -2.55
N ASP A 79 7.56 8.11 -2.16
CA ASP A 79 7.19 9.48 -2.55
C ASP A 79 7.82 9.77 -3.91
N ASP A 80 6.98 9.84 -4.95
CA ASP A 80 7.38 10.13 -6.33
C ASP A 80 7.97 11.53 -6.48
N ASN A 81 7.35 12.54 -5.86
CA ASN A 81 7.79 13.93 -5.91
C ASN A 81 9.21 14.10 -5.35
N LYS A 82 9.56 13.36 -4.29
CA LYS A 82 10.90 13.40 -3.69
C LYS A 82 11.83 12.29 -4.17
N THR A 83 11.29 11.28 -4.86
CA THR A 83 12.02 10.09 -5.34
C THR A 83 12.70 9.33 -4.19
N GLU A 84 11.99 9.20 -3.06
CA GLU A 84 12.50 8.59 -1.82
C GLU A 84 11.44 7.72 -1.14
N PHE A 85 11.87 6.75 -0.33
CA PHE A 85 10.96 6.02 0.55
C PHE A 85 10.68 6.81 1.82
N LYS A 86 9.41 6.83 2.22
CA LYS A 86 8.95 7.47 3.46
C LYS A 86 8.21 6.47 4.33
N GLU A 87 8.21 6.76 5.62
CA GLU A 87 7.52 5.97 6.63
C GLU A 87 6.39 6.77 7.28
N ALA A 88 5.30 6.09 7.59
CA ALA A 88 4.19 6.62 8.36
C ALA A 88 3.83 5.65 9.49
N ILE A 89 3.68 6.15 10.71
CA ILE A 89 3.22 5.37 11.85
C ILE A 89 1.73 5.64 12.02
N LEU A 90 0.91 4.60 11.85
CA LEU A 90 -0.54 4.72 11.80
C LEU A 90 -1.18 3.71 12.74
N TYR A 91 -2.34 4.08 13.31
CA TYR A 91 -3.15 3.17 14.11
C TYR A 91 -3.99 2.25 13.22
N GLU A 92 -4.39 1.10 13.76
CA GLU A 92 -5.17 0.09 13.05
C GLU A 92 -6.45 0.67 12.45
N SER A 93 -7.23 1.44 13.22
CA SER A 93 -8.49 2.04 12.75
C SER A 93 -8.35 3.11 11.66
N MET A 94 -7.12 3.52 11.35
CA MET A 94 -6.82 4.46 10.28
C MET A 94 -6.58 3.76 8.95
N LEU A 95 -6.34 2.44 8.96
CA LEU A 95 -5.90 1.67 7.81
C LEU A 95 -7.03 0.83 7.23
N GLU A 96 -6.96 0.63 5.91
CA GLU A 96 -7.75 -0.36 5.22
C GLU A 96 -6.89 -1.16 4.23
N LYS A 97 -7.21 -2.44 4.06
CA LYS A 97 -6.52 -3.31 3.10
C LYS A 97 -6.89 -2.96 1.66
N TYR A 98 -5.94 -3.16 0.75
CA TYR A 98 -6.13 -2.86 -0.67
C TYR A 98 -7.27 -3.64 -1.34
N ASP A 99 -7.66 -4.79 -0.80
CA ASP A 99 -8.67 -5.67 -1.40
C ASP A 99 -10.11 -5.15 -1.21
N LYS A 100 -10.30 -4.08 -0.44
CA LYS A 100 -11.57 -3.37 -0.27
C LYS A 100 -11.77 -2.23 -1.29
N ILE A 101 -10.79 -1.91 -2.13
CA ILE A 101 -10.92 -0.77 -3.06
C ILE A 101 -11.84 -1.09 -4.24
N HIS A 102 -12.51 -0.04 -4.72
CA HIS A 102 -13.36 0.02 -5.89
C HIS A 102 -12.62 0.72 -7.05
N ILE A 103 -12.53 0.03 -8.17
CA ILE A 103 -11.83 0.45 -9.39
C ILE A 103 -12.69 0.02 -10.60
N ALA A 104 -13.30 0.94 -11.33
CA ALA A 104 -14.09 0.61 -12.52
C ALA A 104 -13.41 1.06 -13.81
N LYS A 105 -13.70 0.36 -14.91
CA LYS A 105 -13.44 0.84 -16.27
C LYS A 105 -14.72 1.50 -16.81
N LEU A 106 -14.58 2.64 -17.50
CA LEU A 106 -15.65 3.19 -18.33
C LEU A 106 -15.75 2.35 -19.61
N GLU A 107 -16.84 1.60 -19.78
CA GLU A 107 -17.19 0.98 -21.07
C GLU A 107 -18.22 1.86 -21.79
N GLY A 108 -17.76 3.01 -22.28
CA GLY A 108 -18.53 3.88 -23.16
C GLY A 108 -19.79 4.50 -22.53
N VAL A 109 -20.49 5.28 -23.36
CA VAL A 109 -21.77 5.92 -23.01
C VAL A 109 -22.88 5.11 -23.69
N LYS A 110 -23.79 4.51 -22.93
CA LYS A 110 -25.04 3.96 -23.48
C LYS A 110 -26.19 4.83 -23.01
N LYS A 111 -26.89 5.47 -23.96
CA LYS A 111 -28.08 6.32 -23.71
C LYS A 111 -27.88 7.42 -22.65
N GLY A 112 -26.73 8.09 -22.64
CA GLY A 112 -26.45 9.20 -21.73
C GLY A 112 -26.06 8.79 -20.30
N GLU A 113 -26.17 7.52 -19.93
CA GLU A 113 -25.70 6.99 -18.66
C GLU A 113 -24.36 6.25 -18.82
N MET A 114 -23.44 6.50 -17.89
CA MET A 114 -22.16 5.79 -17.80
C MET A 114 -22.40 4.38 -17.26
N VAL A 115 -22.07 3.35 -18.05
CA VAL A 115 -22.09 1.96 -17.57
C VAL A 115 -20.71 1.62 -17.01
N LEU A 116 -20.63 1.44 -15.69
CA LEU A 116 -19.43 0.96 -15.00
C LEU A 116 -19.46 -0.57 -14.95
N LYS A 117 -18.33 -1.22 -15.28
CA LYS A 117 -18.14 -2.65 -15.01
C LYS A 117 -16.90 -2.88 -14.15
N ASP A 118 -17.04 -3.75 -13.16
CA ASP A 118 -16.02 -4.14 -12.15
C ASP A 118 -14.87 -5.02 -12.66
N VAL A 119 -14.73 -5.23 -13.97
CA VAL A 119 -13.86 -6.29 -14.52
C VAL A 119 -12.38 -6.06 -14.22
N LYS A 120 -11.89 -4.80 -14.32
CA LYS A 120 -10.47 -4.49 -14.10
C LYS A 120 -10.07 -4.47 -12.62
N CYS A 121 -11.03 -4.16 -11.75
CA CYS A 121 -10.92 -4.21 -10.29
C CYS A 121 -10.48 -5.59 -9.82
N LYS A 122 -11.26 -6.60 -10.24
CA LYS A 122 -11.05 -7.99 -9.89
C LYS A 122 -9.70 -8.47 -10.40
N LEU A 123 -9.33 -8.11 -11.64
CA LEU A 123 -8.02 -8.44 -12.21
C LEU A 123 -6.85 -7.85 -11.41
N LEU A 124 -6.86 -6.57 -11.04
CA LEU A 124 -5.75 -5.96 -10.28
C LEU A 124 -5.60 -6.59 -8.88
N ILE A 125 -6.72 -6.81 -8.18
CA ILE A 125 -6.72 -7.45 -6.87
C ILE A 125 -6.26 -8.92 -7.00
N GLU A 126 -6.74 -9.65 -8.00
CA GLU A 126 -6.36 -11.04 -8.26
C GLU A 126 -4.89 -11.19 -8.66
N GLU A 127 -4.35 -10.27 -9.46
CA GLU A 127 -2.92 -10.22 -9.78
C GLU A 127 -2.08 -9.93 -8.54
N THR A 128 -2.51 -8.99 -7.71
CA THR A 128 -1.79 -8.63 -6.48
C THR A 128 -1.79 -9.77 -5.47
N ARG A 129 -2.87 -10.56 -5.41
CA ARG A 129 -2.92 -11.79 -4.60
C ARG A 129 -1.90 -12.84 -5.04
N LYS A 130 -1.42 -12.78 -6.28
CA LYS A 130 -0.36 -13.67 -6.80
C LYS A 130 1.04 -13.15 -6.54
N TYR A 131 1.19 -11.96 -5.96
CA TYR A 131 2.52 -11.43 -5.64
C TYR A 131 3.23 -12.34 -4.65
N VAL A 132 4.35 -12.87 -5.09
CA VAL A 132 5.29 -13.62 -4.25
C VAL A 132 6.44 -12.71 -3.83
N ILE A 133 7.03 -13.05 -2.68
CA ILE A 133 8.29 -12.45 -2.25
C ILE A 133 9.37 -12.94 -3.23
N PRO A 134 10.12 -12.03 -3.87
CA PRO A 134 11.10 -12.43 -4.87
C PRO A 134 12.28 -13.13 -4.19
N GLU A 135 12.80 -14.19 -4.79
CA GLU A 135 14.07 -14.77 -4.37
C GLU A 135 15.21 -13.78 -4.62
N TYR A 136 16.16 -13.72 -3.68
CA TYR A 136 17.30 -12.83 -3.79
C TYR A 136 18.24 -13.28 -4.91
N SER A 137 18.48 -12.39 -5.86
CA SER A 137 19.53 -12.54 -6.87
C SER A 137 20.15 -11.16 -7.13
N TYR A 138 21.48 -11.08 -7.03
CA TYR A 138 22.19 -9.82 -7.19
C TYR A 138 22.06 -9.32 -8.64
N GLY A 139 21.66 -8.05 -8.81
CA GLY A 139 21.39 -7.44 -10.11
C GLY A 139 19.98 -7.71 -10.66
N LYS A 140 19.15 -8.51 -9.98
CA LYS A 140 17.77 -8.79 -10.41
C LYS A 140 16.88 -7.55 -10.24
N ASN A 141 16.01 -7.33 -11.22
CA ASN A 141 14.98 -6.30 -11.16
C ASN A 141 13.84 -6.74 -10.23
N VAL A 142 13.39 -5.82 -9.38
CA VAL A 142 12.22 -5.99 -8.52
C VAL A 142 11.38 -4.72 -8.53
N PHE A 143 10.10 -4.89 -8.21
CA PHE A 143 9.12 -3.83 -8.16
C PHE A 143 8.63 -3.66 -6.73
N PHE A 144 8.38 -2.42 -6.33
CA PHE A 144 7.67 -2.16 -5.08
C PHE A 144 6.21 -2.59 -5.23
N ARG A 145 5.65 -3.36 -4.28
CA ARG A 145 4.35 -4.03 -4.47
C ARG A 145 3.19 -3.06 -4.72
N THR A 146 3.30 -1.79 -4.31
CA THR A 146 2.24 -0.79 -4.55
C THR A 146 2.30 -0.13 -5.93
N LYS A 147 3.36 -0.39 -6.72
CA LYS A 147 3.60 0.27 -8.01
C LYS A 147 2.38 0.24 -8.94
N LYS A 148 1.78 -0.95 -9.16
CA LYS A 148 0.58 -1.07 -10.01
C LYS A 148 -0.59 -0.22 -9.53
N PHE A 149 -0.81 -0.18 -8.22
CA PHE A 149 -1.91 0.58 -7.66
C PHE A 149 -1.73 2.09 -7.85
N GLU A 150 -0.51 2.60 -7.67
CA GLU A 150 -0.22 4.02 -7.91
C GLU A 150 -0.36 4.41 -9.38
N ILE A 151 0.11 3.56 -10.31
CA ILE A 151 -0.13 3.74 -11.76
C ILE A 151 -1.63 3.77 -12.06
N PHE A 152 -2.39 2.89 -11.42
CA PHE A 152 -3.83 2.81 -11.64
C PHE A 152 -4.57 4.06 -11.18
N LYS A 153 -4.25 4.61 -9.99
CA LYS A 153 -4.89 5.84 -9.46
C LYS A 153 -4.91 6.98 -10.47
N LYS A 154 -3.84 7.12 -11.25
CA LYS A 154 -3.59 8.28 -12.11
C LYS A 154 -4.03 8.05 -13.57
N SER A 155 -4.41 6.82 -13.92
CA SER A 155 -4.88 6.47 -15.26
C SER A 155 -6.32 6.92 -15.46
N ASP A 156 -6.52 8.19 -15.81
CA ASP A 156 -7.84 8.73 -16.14
C ASP A 156 -8.24 8.27 -17.57
N PRO A 157 -9.24 7.39 -17.74
CA PRO A 157 -9.59 6.84 -19.06
C PRO A 157 -10.15 7.88 -20.04
N VAL A 158 -10.47 9.10 -19.57
CA VAL A 158 -11.12 10.16 -20.37
C VAL A 158 -10.13 10.91 -21.29
N LYS A 159 -8.82 10.83 -21.05
CA LYS A 159 -7.79 11.45 -21.91
C LYS A 159 -7.34 10.60 -23.11
N ILE A 160 -8.07 9.55 -23.48
CA ILE A 160 -7.88 8.90 -24.78
C ILE A 160 -8.56 9.78 -25.84
N GLN A 161 -7.89 10.88 -26.21
CA GLN A 161 -8.27 11.66 -27.38
C GLN A 161 -8.01 10.83 -28.64
N LYS A 162 -9.00 10.86 -29.54
CA LYS A 162 -8.96 10.31 -30.89
C LYS A 162 -7.72 10.82 -31.64
N ASN A 163 -7.06 9.92 -32.37
CA ASN A 163 -6.07 10.16 -33.42
C ASN A 163 -4.64 10.53 -32.97
N THR A 164 -3.87 9.53 -32.53
CA THR A 164 -2.49 9.21 -32.99
C THR A 164 -1.98 8.03 -32.14
N ASP A 165 -1.43 7.00 -32.79
CA ASP A 165 -1.01 5.72 -32.18
C ASP A 165 0.27 5.80 -31.33
N THR A 166 0.45 6.87 -30.56
CA THR A 166 1.56 6.99 -29.61
C THR A 166 1.03 7.53 -28.29
N VAL A 167 0.40 6.64 -27.52
CA VAL A 167 0.14 6.91 -26.10
C VAL A 167 1.46 6.81 -25.35
N GLN A 168 2.20 7.92 -25.30
CA GLN A 168 3.32 8.06 -24.36
C GLN A 168 2.74 8.19 -22.95
N TYR A 169 2.62 7.05 -22.25
CA TYR A 169 2.38 7.02 -20.82
C TYR A 169 3.67 7.45 -20.09
N ILE A 170 4.01 8.73 -20.12
CA ILE A 170 4.99 9.30 -19.18
C ILE A 170 4.23 9.63 -17.90
N ALA A 171 3.79 8.59 -17.18
CA ALA A 171 3.27 8.72 -15.83
C ALA A 171 4.47 8.73 -14.87
N ASN A 172 4.99 9.93 -14.56
CA ASN A 172 6.20 10.18 -13.74
C ASN A 172 6.07 9.85 -12.24
N ASP A 173 5.14 8.97 -11.89
CA ASP A 173 4.33 9.20 -10.70
C ASP A 173 4.06 7.89 -9.93
N SER A 174 4.96 6.92 -10.12
CA SER A 174 5.02 5.65 -9.39
C SER A 174 6.48 5.34 -9.06
N SER A 175 6.73 4.41 -8.14
CA SER A 175 8.09 3.99 -7.83
C SER A 175 8.82 3.48 -9.08
N PRO A 176 10.13 3.77 -9.25
CA PRO A 176 10.91 3.23 -10.35
C PRO A 176 11.02 1.70 -10.26
N ASP A 177 11.62 1.10 -11.27
CA ASP A 177 12.13 -0.27 -11.13
C ASP A 177 13.39 -0.24 -10.29
N PHE A 178 13.55 -1.25 -9.44
CA PHE A 178 14.66 -1.33 -8.51
C PHE A 178 15.58 -2.48 -8.87
N ILE A 179 16.87 -2.29 -8.62
CA ILE A 179 17.88 -3.35 -8.74
C ILE A 179 18.20 -3.87 -7.34
N LEU A 180 18.03 -5.18 -7.13
CA LEU A 180 18.53 -5.85 -5.93
C LEU A 180 20.06 -5.83 -5.91
N CYS A 181 20.65 -5.23 -4.88
CA CYS A 181 22.09 -5.03 -4.78
C CYS A 181 22.69 -5.42 -3.42
N GLY A 182 21.89 -6.03 -2.55
CA GLY A 182 22.36 -6.50 -1.24
C GLY A 182 21.27 -7.19 -0.45
N ILE A 183 21.69 -7.97 0.53
CA ILE A 183 20.82 -8.70 1.45
C ILE A 183 21.47 -8.69 2.83
N LYS A 184 20.67 -8.49 3.88
CA LYS A 184 21.14 -8.67 5.26
C LYS A 184 20.01 -9.17 6.15
N LYS A 185 20.37 -9.76 7.28
CA LYS A 185 19.43 -9.99 8.38
C LYS A 185 19.03 -8.65 8.98
N ASN A 186 17.78 -8.53 9.40
CA ASN A 186 17.31 -7.38 10.14
C ASN A 186 17.98 -7.36 11.51
N GLU A 187 18.56 -6.21 11.86
CA GLU A 187 19.17 -5.98 13.18
C GLU A 187 18.10 -5.85 14.26
N ASN A 188 16.92 -5.34 13.88
CA ASN A 188 15.75 -5.37 14.73
C ASN A 188 15.19 -6.78 14.75
N THR A 189 14.90 -7.30 15.94
CA THR A 189 14.23 -8.58 16.12
C THR A 189 12.79 -8.38 16.58
N SER A 190 11.97 -9.41 16.42
CA SER A 190 10.61 -9.39 16.95
C SER A 190 10.67 -9.55 18.47
N ASP A 191 9.97 -8.68 19.19
CA ASP A 191 9.99 -8.62 20.65
C ASP A 191 8.68 -9.13 21.24
N PHE A 192 8.76 -9.69 22.45
CA PHE A 192 7.63 -10.22 23.20
C PHE A 192 7.59 -9.61 24.60
N TYR A 193 6.40 -9.52 25.17
CA TYR A 193 6.20 -9.22 26.59
C TYR A 193 6.59 -10.42 27.45
N GLN A 194 6.77 -10.20 28.76
CA GLN A 194 7.12 -11.25 29.72
C GLN A 194 6.09 -12.39 29.78
N ASN A 195 4.83 -12.10 29.44
CA ASN A 195 3.76 -13.08 29.36
C ASN A 195 3.73 -13.88 28.05
N GLY A 196 4.68 -13.62 27.12
CA GLY A 196 4.76 -14.25 25.81
C GLY A 196 3.94 -13.56 24.70
N ASP A 197 3.17 -12.50 25.01
CA ASP A 197 2.42 -11.77 24.00
C ASP A 197 3.36 -11.01 23.07
N LYS A 198 3.03 -10.96 21.77
CA LYS A 198 3.79 -10.20 20.76
C LYS A 198 3.77 -8.72 21.11
N ARG A 199 4.94 -8.08 21.14
CA ARG A 199 5.11 -6.64 21.36
C ARG A 199 5.52 -5.91 20.08
N LYS A 200 6.45 -6.49 19.33
CA LYS A 200 6.96 -5.93 18.08
C LYS A 200 7.16 -7.05 17.07
N MET A 201 6.67 -6.86 15.85
CA MET A 201 6.94 -7.75 14.74
C MET A 201 7.68 -7.00 13.64
N VAL A 202 8.76 -7.58 13.15
CA VAL A 202 9.57 -7.07 12.03
C VAL A 202 9.97 -8.21 11.10
N SER A 203 10.24 -7.89 9.84
CA SER A 203 10.79 -8.88 8.89
C SER A 203 12.21 -9.29 9.29
N GLU A 204 12.54 -10.56 9.10
CA GLU A 204 13.87 -11.10 9.40
C GLU A 204 14.92 -10.74 8.35
N ILE A 205 14.50 -10.48 7.11
CA ILE A 205 15.40 -10.31 5.96
C ILE A 205 15.10 -8.98 5.28
N LEU A 206 16.16 -8.19 5.11
CA LEU A 206 16.10 -6.92 4.39
C LEU A 206 16.83 -7.05 3.05
N TYR A 207 16.19 -6.55 1.99
CA TYR A 207 16.78 -6.40 0.67
C TYR A 207 17.25 -4.96 0.48
N LYS A 208 18.48 -4.84 -0.04
CA LYS A 208 19.03 -3.58 -0.51
C LYS A 208 18.59 -3.38 -1.96
N VAL A 209 17.83 -2.33 -2.21
CA VAL A 209 17.44 -1.91 -3.55
C VAL A 209 18.14 -0.62 -3.93
N LYS A 210 18.45 -0.49 -5.22
CA LYS A 210 19.06 0.71 -5.81
C LYS A 210 18.22 1.22 -6.97
N TRP A 211 18.11 2.54 -7.08
CA TRP A 211 17.45 3.24 -8.18
C TRP A 211 18.15 4.55 -8.50
N PHE A 212 17.89 5.12 -9.67
CA PHE A 212 18.36 6.45 -10.02
C PHE A 212 17.39 7.50 -9.44
N ASN A 213 17.91 8.40 -8.60
CA ASN A 213 17.15 9.52 -8.07
C ASN A 213 17.38 10.75 -8.96
N ALA A 214 16.37 11.07 -9.76
CA ALA A 214 16.43 12.18 -10.71
C ALA A 214 16.54 13.56 -10.02
N ASN A 215 15.91 13.73 -8.86
CA ASN A 215 15.98 15.00 -8.11
C ASN A 215 17.38 15.30 -7.59
N GLN A 216 18.13 14.26 -7.19
CA GLN A 216 19.48 14.40 -6.65
C GLN A 216 20.58 14.11 -7.68
N MET A 217 20.22 13.72 -8.91
CA MET A 217 21.13 13.32 -9.99
C MET A 217 22.16 12.25 -9.55
N LYS A 218 21.74 11.31 -8.71
CA LYS A 218 22.60 10.23 -8.20
C LYS A 218 21.81 8.94 -7.99
N PHE A 219 22.53 7.83 -7.81
CA PHE A 219 21.89 6.60 -7.34
C PHE A 219 21.57 6.69 -5.85
N SER A 220 20.35 6.30 -5.50
CA SER A 220 19.90 6.10 -4.13
C SER A 220 19.79 4.60 -3.86
N ASP A 221 20.02 4.21 -2.60
CA ASP A 221 19.78 2.85 -2.16
C ASP A 221 19.23 2.81 -0.73
N ILE A 222 18.46 1.76 -0.42
CA ILE A 222 17.86 1.55 0.91
C ILE A 222 17.69 0.06 1.19
N TYR A 223 17.71 -0.30 2.47
CA TYR A 223 17.29 -1.61 2.96
C TYR A 223 15.81 -1.57 3.37
N LEU A 224 15.00 -2.45 2.78
CA LEU A 224 13.59 -2.65 3.16
C LEU A 224 13.29 -4.14 3.33
N PRO A 225 12.26 -4.52 4.10
CA PRO A 225 11.77 -5.89 4.16
C PRO A 225 11.62 -6.49 2.77
N ARG A 226 12.02 -7.76 2.59
CA ARG A 226 11.82 -8.47 1.31
C ARG A 226 10.35 -8.51 0.90
N GLU A 227 9.44 -8.47 1.88
CA GLU A 227 8.00 -8.44 1.74
C GLU A 227 7.48 -7.15 1.07
N CYS A 228 8.31 -6.11 0.97
CA CYS A 228 7.97 -4.88 0.25
C CYS A 228 8.04 -5.02 -1.28
N PHE A 229 8.63 -6.11 -1.78
CA PHE A 229 8.95 -6.27 -3.19
C PHE A 229 8.22 -7.45 -3.83
N THR A 230 8.16 -7.42 -5.15
CA THR A 230 7.74 -8.53 -6.01
C THR A 230 8.54 -8.51 -7.30
N ASP A 231 8.66 -9.65 -7.97
CA ASP A 231 9.21 -9.77 -9.33
C ASP A 231 8.11 -9.93 -10.38
N VAL A 232 6.83 -9.84 -9.98
CA VAL A 232 5.68 -9.84 -10.88
C VAL A 232 5.33 -8.39 -11.22
N GLN A 233 5.41 -8.05 -12.51
CA GLN A 233 5.06 -6.72 -13.01
C GLN A 233 3.57 -6.51 -13.18
#